data_AF-A0A1H2UL97-F1
#
_entry.id   AF-A0A1H2UL97-F1
#
_cell.length_a   1.000
_cell.length_b   1.000
_cell.length_c   1.000
_cell.angle_alpha   90.00
_cell.angle_beta   90.00
_cell.angle_gamma   90.00
#
_symmetry.space_group_name_H-M   'P 1'
#
loop_
_entity.id
_entity.type
_entity.pdbx_description
1 polymer ?
#
loop_
_entity_poly.entity_id
_entity_poly.type
_entity_poly.pdbx_seq_one_letter_code
_entity_poly.pdbx_strand_id
1 'polypeptide(L)'
;MVSLNQLVAVCLLYVVGLFAVAFAAERAAARGRGDWLLRSPLVYTLSLSIYCTAWTFYGAVGYAARSGLEFVTIYLGPSLVMIGWWWVLRRLVRIG
;
A
#
# COMPACT_ATOMS: atom_id res chain seq x y z
N MET A 1 21.22 -6.39 -20.77
CA MET A 1 20.20 -7.45 -20.58
C MET A 1 20.29 -7.88 -19.13
N VAL A 2 19.20 -7.75 -18.36
CA VAL A 2 19.20 -8.22 -16.96
C VAL A 2 19.24 -9.75 -16.99
N SER A 3 20.22 -10.35 -16.33
CA SER A 3 20.36 -11.81 -16.23
C SER A 3 19.32 -12.38 -15.26
N LEU A 4 18.81 -13.59 -15.55
CA LEU A 4 17.86 -14.29 -14.69
C LEU A 4 18.38 -14.43 -13.25
N ASN A 5 19.68 -14.65 -13.08
CA ASN A 5 20.31 -14.74 -11.76
C ASN A 5 20.23 -13.41 -10.98
N GLN A 6 20.34 -12.28 -11.69
CA GLN A 6 20.20 -10.96 -11.07
C GLN A 6 18.75 -10.71 -10.63
N LEU A 7 17.78 -11.11 -11.46
CA LEU A 7 16.36 -11.01 -11.11
C LEU A 7 16.04 -11.83 -9.85
N VAL A 8 16.47 -13.09 -9.82
CA VAL A 8 16.28 -13.99 -8.67
C VAL A 8 16.93 -13.42 -7.42
N ALA A 9 18.16 -12.90 -7.53
CA ALA A 9 18.84 -12.28 -6.40
C ALA A 9 18.07 -11.08 -5.83
N VAL A 10 17.53 -10.20 -6.70
CA VAL A 10 16.72 -9.05 -6.28
C VAL A 10 15.43 -9.50 -5.60
N CYS A 11 14.72 -10.49 -6.16
CA CYS A 11 13.51 -11.03 -5.56
C CYS A 11 13.77 -11.64 -4.18
N LEU A 12 14.84 -12.44 -4.05
CA LEU A 12 15.24 -13.02 -2.77
C LEU A 12 15.60 -11.94 -1.75
N LEU A 13 16.39 -10.93 -2.14
CA LEU A 13 16.74 -9.80 -1.29
C LEU A 13 15.49 -9.07 -0.79
N TYR A 14 14.52 -8.83 -1.67
CA TYR A 14 13.26 -8.20 -1.33
C TYR A 14 12.47 -8.99 -0.29
N VAL A 15 12.30 -10.31 -0.50
CA VAL A 15 11.59 -11.19 0.45
C VAL A 15 12.30 -11.24 1.79
N VAL A 16 13.63 -11.40 1.80
CA VAL A 16 14.43 -11.38 3.04
C VAL A 16 14.26 -10.06 3.78
N GLY A 17 14.23 -8.93 3.07
CA GLY A 17 13.96 -7.61 3.64
C GLY A 17 12.58 -7.53 4.29
N LEU A 18 11.53 -8.02 3.62
CA LEU A 18 10.18 -8.06 4.19
C LEU A 18 10.11 -8.90 5.47
N PHE A 19 10.73 -10.08 5.47
CA PHE A 19 10.80 -10.94 6.65
C PHE A 19 11.61 -10.31 7.79
N ALA A 20 12.70 -9.60 7.48
CA ALA A 20 13.47 -8.89 8.48
C ALA A 20 12.66 -7.77 9.16
N VAL A 21 11.87 -7.01 8.39
CA VAL A 21 10.95 -5.99 8.92
C VAL A 21 9.86 -6.63 9.79
N ALA A 22 9.25 -7.73 9.33
CA ALA A 22 8.25 -8.46 10.10
C ALA A 22 8.81 -8.96 11.44
N PHE A 23 10.00 -9.57 11.42
CA PHE A 23 10.67 -10.04 12.64
C PHE A 23 11.04 -8.90 13.59
N ALA A 24 11.51 -7.77 13.06
CA ALA A 24 11.79 -6.58 13.87
C ALA A 24 10.52 -6.02 14.52
N ALA A 25 9.40 -6.01 13.78
CA ALA A 25 8.09 -5.57 14.29
C ALA A 25 7.57 -6.51 15.39
N GLU A 26 7.62 -7.83 15.19
CA GLU A 26 7.24 -8.82 16.21
C GLU A 26 8.10 -8.70 17.48
N ARG A 27 9.42 -8.54 17.31
CA ARG A 27 10.34 -8.36 18.45
C ARG A 27 10.10 -7.04 19.18
N ALA A 28 9.71 -5.98 18.49
CA ALA A 28 9.31 -4.71 19.09
C ALA A 28 7.98 -4.85 19.86
N ALA A 29 7.00 -5.57 19.30
CA ALA A 29 5.73 -5.87 19.95
C ALA A 29 5.93 -6.71 21.22
N ALA A 30 6.75 -7.77 21.16
CA ALA A 30 7.06 -8.64 22.31
C ALA A 30 7.79 -7.92 23.45
N ARG A 31 8.51 -6.83 23.16
CA ARG A 31 9.18 -5.97 24.17
C ARG A 31 8.25 -4.93 24.80
N GLY A 32 6.93 -5.02 24.58
CA GLY A 32 5.95 -4.07 25.10
C GLY A 32 5.92 -2.72 24.38
N ARG A 33 6.60 -2.60 23.22
CA ARG A 33 6.61 -1.37 22.38
C ARG A 33 5.59 -1.44 21.25
N GLY A 34 4.65 -2.39 21.29
CA GLY A 34 3.56 -2.51 20.34
C GLY A 34 2.73 -1.24 20.22
N ASP A 35 2.42 -0.60 21.36
CA ASP A 35 1.66 0.66 21.40
C ASP A 35 2.39 1.84 20.73
N TRP A 36 3.73 1.89 20.81
CA TRP A 36 4.52 2.92 20.13
C TRP A 36 4.55 2.71 18.61
N LEU A 37 4.59 1.45 18.15
CA LEU A 37 4.52 1.12 16.73
C LEU A 37 3.13 1.44 16.16
N LEU A 38 2.07 1.04 16.85
CA LEU A 38 0.67 1.27 16.46
C LEU A 38 0.29 2.76 16.48
N ARG A 39 0.88 3.56 17.37
CA ARG A 39 0.70 5.02 17.42
C ARG A 39 1.62 5.79 16.47
N SER A 40 2.57 5.13 15.81
CA SER A 40 3.49 5.81 14.90
C SER A 40 2.77 6.23 13.61
N PRO A 41 2.81 7.51 13.23
CA PRO A 41 2.26 7.99 11.96
C PRO A 41 2.80 7.22 10.76
N LEU A 42 4.03 6.70 10.85
CA LEU A 42 4.68 5.94 9.79
C LEU A 42 3.94 4.64 9.49
N VAL A 43 3.46 3.92 10.51
CA VAL A 43 2.73 2.66 10.29
C VAL A 43 1.40 2.93 9.57
N TYR A 44 0.73 4.03 9.93
CA TYR A 44 -0.48 4.46 9.24
C TYR A 44 -0.21 4.83 7.77
N THR A 45 0.82 5.64 7.51
CA THR A 45 1.20 6.03 6.14
C THR A 45 1.67 4.83 5.29
N LEU A 46 2.45 3.91 5.86
CA LEU A 46 2.85 2.68 5.17
C LEU A 46 1.64 1.77 4.88
N SER A 47 0.69 1.68 5.80
CA SER A 47 -0.54 0.90 5.60
C SER A 47 -1.40 1.47 4.47
N LEU A 48 -1.50 2.81 4.40
CA LEU A 48 -2.18 3.49 3.29
C LEU A 48 -1.50 3.20 1.94
N SER A 49 -0.19 3.02 1.93
CA SER A 49 0.58 2.72 0.71
C SER A 49 0.24 1.35 0.10
N ILE A 50 -0.38 0.42 0.85
CA ILE A 50 -0.93 -0.84 0.31
C ILE A 50 -1.98 -0.55 -0.76
N TYR A 51 -2.63 0.61 -0.73
CA TYR A 51 -3.54 1.03 -1.79
C TYR A 51 -2.84 1.15 -3.15
N CYS A 52 -1.55 1.51 -3.15
CA CYS A 52 -0.69 1.60 -4.34
C CYS A 52 0.02 0.27 -4.65
N THR A 53 -0.51 -0.87 -4.20
CA THR A 53 0.11 -2.18 -4.37
C THR A 53 0.06 -2.71 -5.81
N ALA A 54 0.83 -3.79 -6.03
CA ALA A 54 0.88 -4.55 -7.27
C ALA A 54 -0.51 -5.00 -7.75
N TRP A 55 -1.47 -5.25 -6.86
CA TRP A 55 -2.85 -5.58 -7.24
C TRP A 55 -3.52 -4.45 -8.04
N THR A 56 -3.33 -3.20 -7.61
CA THR A 56 -3.84 -2.01 -8.29
C THR A 56 -3.11 -1.80 -9.62
N PHE A 57 -1.80 -1.99 -9.65
CA PHE A 57 -0.97 -1.82 -10.85
C PHE A 57 -1.19 -2.92 -11.91
N TYR A 58 -1.24 -4.19 -11.53
CA TYR A 58 -1.48 -5.29 -12.47
C TYR A 58 -2.95 -5.36 -12.90
N GLY A 59 -3.89 -5.04 -12.01
CA GLY A 59 -5.30 -4.86 -12.37
C GLY A 59 -5.48 -3.74 -13.40
N ALA A 60 -4.78 -2.62 -13.18
CA ALA A 60 -4.73 -1.47 -14.07
C ALA A 60 -4.21 -1.78 -15.47
N VAL A 61 -2.98 -2.29 -15.53
CA VAL A 61 -2.29 -2.61 -16.78
C VAL A 61 -3.01 -3.75 -17.52
N GLY A 62 -3.50 -4.75 -16.77
CA GLY A 62 -4.27 -5.86 -17.34
C GLY A 62 -5.63 -5.43 -17.91
N TYR A 63 -6.28 -4.41 -17.33
CA TYR A 63 -7.53 -3.85 -17.86
C TYR A 63 -7.26 -2.94 -19.07
N ALA A 64 -6.23 -2.09 -19.01
CA ALA A 64 -5.81 -1.25 -20.13
C ALA A 64 -5.42 -2.06 -21.38
N ALA A 65 -4.78 -3.22 -21.20
CA ALA A 65 -4.40 -4.13 -22.29
C ALA A 65 -5.60 -4.79 -22.99
N ARG A 66 -6.77 -4.87 -22.34
CA ARG A 66 -7.98 -5.54 -22.86
C ARG A 66 -9.07 -4.57 -23.31
N SER A 67 -9.20 -3.41 -22.67
CA SER A 67 -10.37 -2.53 -22.82
C SER A 67 -10.04 -1.05 -23.16
N GLY A 68 -8.77 -0.68 -23.34
CA GLY A 68 -8.38 0.69 -23.71
C GLY A 68 -8.69 1.73 -22.62
N LEU A 69 -9.42 2.80 -22.97
CA LEU A 69 -9.61 4.02 -22.16
C LEU A 69 -10.46 3.85 -20.89
N GLU A 70 -11.20 2.74 -20.75
CA GLU A 70 -12.03 2.47 -19.57
C GLU A 70 -11.22 2.28 -18.27
N PHE A 71 -9.91 2.07 -18.38
CA PHE A 71 -9.00 2.03 -17.25
C PHE A 71 -9.03 3.31 -16.37
N VAL A 72 -9.36 4.46 -16.97
CA VAL A 72 -9.37 5.77 -16.30
C VAL A 72 -10.41 5.83 -15.18
N THR A 73 -11.53 5.10 -15.28
CA THR A 73 -12.57 5.11 -14.23
C THR A 73 -12.11 4.39 -12.95
N ILE A 74 -11.23 3.38 -13.06
CA ILE A 74 -10.59 2.71 -11.92
C ILE A 74 -9.65 3.64 -11.14
N TYR A 75 -9.01 4.62 -11.79
CA TYR A 75 -8.15 5.61 -11.12
C TYR A 75 -8.90 6.86 -10.66
N LEU A 76 -10.02 7.19 -11.29
CA LEU A 76 -10.89 8.29 -10.88
C LEU A 76 -11.56 8.03 -9.54
N GLY A 77 -12.09 6.82 -9.30
CA GLY A 77 -12.77 6.48 -8.04
C GLY A 77 -11.90 6.74 -6.79
N PRO A 78 -10.68 6.19 -6.72
CA PRO A 78 -9.78 6.38 -5.59
C PRO A 78 -9.29 7.82 -5.44
N SER A 79 -9.01 8.48 -6.56
CA SER A 79 -8.60 9.88 -6.59
C SER A 79 -9.72 10.79 -6.07
N LEU A 80 -10.96 10.55 -6.49
CA LEU A 80 -12.15 11.27 -6.00
C LEU A 80 -12.43 10.97 -4.53
N VAL A 81 -12.26 9.72 -4.09
CA VAL A 81 -12.40 9.36 -2.67
C VAL A 81 -11.33 10.05 -1.82
N MET A 82 -10.07 10.07 -2.25
CA MET A 82 -8.99 10.75 -1.52
C MET A 82 -9.14 12.27 -1.49
N ILE A 83 -9.62 12.89 -2.59
CA ILE A 83 -9.93 14.33 -2.63
C ILE A 83 -11.17 14.65 -1.80
N GLY A 84 -12.20 13.80 -1.85
CA GLY A 84 -13.48 13.97 -1.16
C GLY A 84 -13.46 13.58 0.31
N TRP A 85 -12.46 12.80 0.76
CA TRP A 85 -12.36 12.24 2.11
C TRP A 85 -12.48 13.30 3.20
N TRP A 86 -11.79 14.43 3.02
CA TRP A 86 -11.80 15.56 3.95
C TRP A 86 -13.16 16.28 4.03
N TRP A 87 -13.95 16.25 2.96
CA TRP A 87 -15.31 16.81 2.94
C TRP A 87 -16.33 15.85 3.56
N VAL A 88 -16.23 14.55 3.29
CA VAL A 88 -17.13 13.53 3.81
C VAL A 88 -16.99 13.39 5.34
N LEU A 89 -15.76 13.29 5.84
CA LEU A 89 -15.51 13.19 7.29
C LEU A 89 -16.00 14.42 8.05
N ARG A 90 -15.77 15.63 7.54
CA ARG A 90 -16.27 16.87 8.17
C ARG A 90 -17.79 16.96 8.18
N ARG A 91 -18.46 16.40 7.16
CA ARG A 91 -19.93 16.40 7.09
C ARG A 91 -20.55 15.42 8.07
N LEU A 92 -19.97 14.22 8.21
CA LEU A 92 -20.39 13.21 9.19
C LEU A 92 -20.21 13.69 10.64
N VAL A 93 -19.07 14.29 10.99
CA VAL A 93 -18.80 14.80 12.34
C VAL A 93 -19.70 16.00 12.71
N ARG A 94 -20.21 16.75 11.73
CA ARG A 94 -21.11 17.88 11.97
C ARG A 94 -22.58 17.48 12.08
N ILE A 95 -22.94 16.27 11.65
CA ILE A 95 -24.30 15.72 11.72
C ILE A 95 -24.47 14.82 12.96
N GLY A 96 -23.37 14.32 13.54
CA GLY A 96 -23.34 13.64 14.82
C GLY A 96 -23.35 14.58 16.02
#